data_AF-A0A238TBD0-F1
#
_entry.id   AF-A0A238TBD0-F1
#
_cell.length_a   1.000
_cell.length_b   1.000
_cell.length_c   1.000
_cell.angle_alpha   90.00
_cell.angle_beta   90.00
_cell.angle_gamma   90.00
#
_symmetry.space_group_name_H-M   'P 1'
#
loop_
_entity.id
_entity.type
_entity.pdbx_description
1 polymer ?
#
loop_
_entity_poly.entity_id
_entity_poly.type
_entity_poly.pdbx_seq_one_letter_code
_entity_poly.pdbx_strand_id
1 'polypeptide(L)'
;MRAPDAFLPTRLQNLELNLRKYVLQDLLAEKDEEECERIIHSVINKLSDEDLLLKIQRFVLNEKPTDFADFQAAVQQRAQALCLQVNDSDIQKFTRYLREQDLIRQNNGKIEYAPFITQPEKTQFDDKLQKVLAALAVAKNKRPTKLKALQNVIKSHAQYGDKEAERMVQYLQEKKYIQIDGTSVVYKK
;
A
#
# COMPACT_ATOMS: atom_id res chain seq x y z
N MET A 1 10.61 10.11 -50.34
CA MET A 1 11.69 10.93 -49.75
C MET A 1 11.47 10.95 -48.24
N ARG A 2 12.51 10.75 -47.41
CA ARG A 2 12.38 10.85 -45.94
C ARG A 2 12.11 12.31 -45.57
N ALA A 3 11.30 12.53 -44.53
CA ALA A 3 10.96 13.88 -44.06
C ALA A 3 12.22 14.60 -43.53
N PRO A 4 12.31 15.94 -43.64
CA PRO A 4 13.52 16.72 -43.32
C PRO A 4 13.98 16.59 -41.85
N ASP A 5 13.04 16.34 -40.95
CA ASP A 5 13.25 16.10 -39.52
C ASP A 5 13.88 14.74 -39.20
N ALA A 6 13.85 13.79 -40.14
CA ALA A 6 14.50 12.48 -40.01
C ALA A 6 16.04 12.56 -39.97
N PHE A 7 16.62 13.74 -40.23
CA PHE A 7 18.07 14.01 -40.17
C PHE A 7 18.48 14.78 -38.91
N LEU A 8 17.53 15.18 -38.06
CA LEU A 8 17.85 15.79 -36.78
C LEU A 8 18.22 14.69 -35.79
N PRO A 9 19.39 14.76 -35.12
CA PRO A 9 19.77 13.73 -34.17
C PRO A 9 18.72 13.68 -33.05
N THR A 10 18.18 12.49 -32.84
CA THR A 10 17.18 12.26 -31.79
C THR A 10 17.79 12.50 -30.41
N ARG A 11 16.97 12.78 -29.38
CA ARG A 11 17.48 12.98 -28.00
C ARG A 11 18.37 11.84 -27.53
N LEU A 12 18.08 10.61 -27.96
CA LEU A 12 18.87 9.41 -27.68
C LEU A 12 20.21 9.40 -28.44
N GLN A 13 20.21 9.69 -29.74
CA GLN A 13 21.47 9.82 -30.50
C GLN A 13 22.37 10.94 -29.97
N ASN A 14 21.78 12.07 -29.55
CA ASN A 14 22.55 13.14 -28.90
C ASN A 14 23.14 12.69 -27.56
N LEU A 15 22.40 11.88 -26.79
CA LEU A 15 22.90 11.33 -25.54
C LEU A 15 24.03 10.32 -25.78
N GLU A 16 23.89 9.42 -26.75
CA GLU A 16 24.94 8.48 -27.18
C GLU A 16 26.22 9.23 -27.57
N LEU A 17 26.10 10.25 -28.42
CA LEU A 17 27.24 11.07 -28.86
C LEU A 17 27.91 11.81 -27.70
N ASN A 18 27.13 12.35 -26.76
CA ASN A 18 27.69 13.05 -25.60
C ASN A 18 28.36 12.09 -24.61
N LEU A 19 27.78 10.90 -24.39
CA LEU A 19 28.39 9.85 -23.57
C LEU A 19 29.71 9.39 -24.18
N ARG A 20 29.74 9.14 -25.49
CA ARG A 20 30.94 8.71 -26.22
C ARG A 20 32.03 9.78 -26.23
N LYS A 21 31.65 11.06 -26.40
CA LYS A 21 32.60 12.15 -26.61
C LYS A 21 33.12 12.81 -25.33
N TYR A 22 32.34 12.87 -24.26
CA TYR A 22 32.67 13.69 -23.10
C TYR A 22 32.64 12.96 -21.75
N VAL A 23 31.88 11.88 -21.61
CA VAL A 23 31.68 11.22 -20.30
C VAL A 23 32.47 9.92 -20.19
N LEU A 24 32.47 9.12 -21.25
CA LEU A 24 33.09 7.80 -21.29
C LEU A 24 34.37 7.80 -22.13
N GLN A 25 34.86 8.96 -22.58
CA GLN A 25 36.02 9.07 -23.48
C GLN A 25 37.22 8.26 -22.97
N ASP A 26 37.57 8.41 -21.69
CA ASP A 26 38.71 7.70 -21.08
C ASP A 26 38.46 6.19 -20.91
N LEU A 27 37.20 5.80 -20.68
CA LEU A 27 36.79 4.39 -20.53
C LEU A 27 36.71 3.67 -21.89
N LEU A 28 36.45 4.42 -22.96
CA LEU A 28 36.28 3.92 -24.33
C LEU A 28 37.56 4.01 -25.16
N ALA A 29 38.58 4.75 -24.70
CA ALA A 29 39.80 5.02 -25.46
C ALA A 29 40.58 3.76 -25.87
N GLU A 30 40.54 2.70 -25.08
CA GLU A 30 41.24 1.42 -25.33
C GLU A 30 40.33 0.32 -25.89
N LYS A 31 39.07 0.64 -26.21
CA LYS A 31 38.04 -0.34 -26.58
C LYS A 31 37.71 -0.30 -28.05
N ASP A 32 37.36 -1.47 -28.60
CA ASP A 32 36.85 -1.54 -29.97
C ASP A 32 35.44 -0.95 -30.09
N GLU A 33 34.99 -0.73 -31.32
CA GLU A 33 33.71 -0.06 -31.58
C GLU A 33 32.50 -0.89 -31.11
N GLU A 34 32.57 -2.22 -31.16
CA GLU A 34 31.50 -3.09 -30.64
C GLU A 34 31.40 -3.03 -29.12
N GLU A 35 32.54 -3.02 -28.42
CA GLU A 35 32.60 -2.85 -26.97
C GLU A 35 32.12 -1.46 -26.55
N CYS A 36 32.49 -0.42 -27.30
CA CYS A 36 32.02 0.93 -27.08
C CYS A 36 30.49 1.01 -27.15
N GLU A 37 29.91 0.46 -28.22
CA GLU A 37 28.46 0.40 -28.38
C GLU A 37 27.81 -0.39 -27.25
N ARG A 38 28.34 -1.57 -26.86
CA ARG A 38 27.80 -2.34 -25.73
C ARG A 38 27.83 -1.57 -24.41
N ILE A 39 28.90 -0.82 -24.14
CA ILE A 39 29.03 -0.02 -22.92
C ILE A 39 28.07 1.16 -22.94
N ILE A 40 27.98 1.89 -24.05
CA ILE A 40 27.06 3.01 -24.22
C ILE A 40 25.62 2.51 -24.09
N HIS A 41 25.26 1.43 -24.78
CA HIS A 41 23.94 0.80 -24.66
C HIS A 41 23.69 0.28 -23.25
N SER A 42 24.69 -0.26 -22.54
CA SER A 42 24.53 -0.68 -21.14
C SER A 42 24.30 0.51 -20.20
N VAL A 43 24.98 1.63 -20.43
CA VAL A 43 24.77 2.86 -19.65
C VAL A 43 23.38 3.43 -19.95
N ILE A 44 22.96 3.48 -21.21
CA ILE A 44 21.63 3.94 -21.63
C ILE A 44 20.53 3.00 -21.13
N ASN A 45 20.74 1.68 -21.21
CA ASN A 45 19.78 0.70 -20.68
C ASN A 45 19.68 0.79 -19.15
N LYS A 46 20.78 1.07 -18.44
CA LYS A 46 20.73 1.39 -16.99
C LYS A 46 20.02 2.72 -16.70
N LEU A 47 19.84 3.57 -17.70
CA LEU A 47 19.03 4.78 -17.68
C LEU A 47 17.60 4.53 -18.20
N SER A 48 17.19 3.27 -18.42
CA SER A 48 15.81 2.95 -18.79
C SER A 48 14.83 3.49 -17.75
N ASP A 49 13.77 4.15 -18.22
CA ASP A 49 12.73 4.72 -17.38
C ASP A 49 12.09 3.67 -16.46
N GLU A 50 11.94 2.43 -16.95
CA GLU A 50 11.41 1.31 -16.15
C GLU A 50 12.36 0.89 -15.02
N ASP A 51 13.67 0.86 -15.28
CA ASP A 51 14.68 0.52 -14.27
C ASP A 51 14.79 1.60 -13.20
N LEU A 52 14.67 2.88 -13.59
CA LEU A 52 14.65 4.01 -12.67
C LEU A 52 13.39 3.98 -11.80
N LEU A 53 12.22 3.70 -12.39
CA LEU A 53 10.97 3.50 -11.66
C LEU A 53 11.08 2.35 -10.66
N LEU A 54 11.63 1.20 -11.07
CA LEU A 54 11.83 0.05 -10.20
C LEU A 54 12.80 0.35 -9.05
N LYS A 55 13.86 1.14 -9.29
CA LYS A 55 14.80 1.56 -8.24
C LYS A 55 14.15 2.47 -7.21
N ILE A 56 13.27 3.37 -7.63
CA ILE A 56 12.50 4.23 -6.71
C ILE A 56 11.48 3.38 -5.94
N GLN A 57 10.74 2.52 -6.62
CA GLN A 57 9.77 1.61 -6.00
C GLN A 57 10.43 0.74 -4.92
N ARG A 58 11.52 0.04 -5.24
CA ARG A 58 12.23 -0.82 -4.27
C ARG A 58 12.68 -0.05 -3.04
N PHE A 59 13.17 1.17 -3.22
CA PHE A 59 13.62 2.01 -2.12
C PHE A 59 12.47 2.33 -1.17
N VAL A 60 11.35 2.82 -1.70
CA VAL A 60 10.20 3.24 -0.89
C VAL A 60 9.52 2.04 -0.22
N LEU A 61 9.47 0.88 -0.88
CA LEU A 61 8.92 -0.35 -0.29
C LEU A 61 9.83 -0.95 0.79
N ASN A 62 11.13 -0.61 0.81
CA ASN A 62 12.06 -1.03 1.85
C ASN A 62 12.02 -0.09 3.07
N GLU A 63 11.96 1.22 2.85
CA GLU A 63 11.87 2.19 3.95
C GLU A 63 10.51 2.17 4.66
N LYS A 64 9.43 1.86 3.94
CA LYS A 64 8.05 1.77 4.45
C LYS A 64 7.62 2.99 5.30
N PRO A 65 7.67 4.22 4.77
CA PRO A 65 7.19 5.40 5.47
C PRO A 65 5.71 5.30 5.85
N THR A 66 5.36 5.67 7.08
CA THR A 66 4.02 5.46 7.63
C THR A 66 2.99 6.50 7.18
N ASP A 67 3.44 7.72 6.90
CA ASP A 67 2.60 8.85 6.51
C ASP A 67 2.90 9.28 5.07
N PHE A 68 1.89 9.88 4.42
CA PHE A 68 2.02 10.29 3.02
C PHE A 68 3.10 11.37 2.82
N ALA A 69 3.29 12.28 3.78
CA ALA A 69 4.33 13.30 3.70
C ALA A 69 5.75 12.67 3.69
N ASP A 70 5.98 11.69 4.58
CA ASP A 70 7.25 10.96 4.64
C ASP A 70 7.48 10.13 3.37
N PHE A 71 6.42 9.57 2.80
CA PHE A 71 6.48 8.89 1.52
C PHE A 71 6.87 9.83 0.37
N GLN A 72 6.28 11.03 0.31
CA GLN A 72 6.66 12.03 -0.70
C GLN A 72 8.13 12.41 -0.54
N ALA A 73 8.59 12.63 0.69
CA ALA A 73 9.99 12.95 0.98
C ALA A 73 10.93 11.81 0.55
N ALA A 74 10.59 10.55 0.84
CA ALA A 74 11.39 9.38 0.43
C ALA A 74 11.47 9.23 -1.09
N VAL A 75 10.35 9.43 -1.81
CA VAL A 75 10.32 9.41 -3.28
C VAL A 75 11.19 10.54 -3.84
N GLN A 76 11.08 11.76 -3.30
CA GLN A 76 11.86 12.92 -3.74
C GLN A 76 13.35 12.72 -3.47
N GLN A 77 13.72 12.27 -2.27
CA GLN A 77 15.10 11.99 -1.90
C GLN A 77 15.72 10.96 -2.85
N ARG A 78 14.99 9.88 -3.14
CA ARG A 78 15.49 8.84 -4.04
C ARG A 78 15.58 9.31 -5.49
N ALA A 79 14.63 10.10 -5.94
CA ALA A 79 14.65 10.70 -7.26
C ALA A 79 15.82 11.69 -7.42
N GLN A 80 16.06 12.54 -6.42
CA GLN A 80 17.21 13.46 -6.39
C GLN A 80 18.54 12.69 -6.41
N ALA A 81 18.65 11.58 -5.69
CA ALA A 81 19.83 10.71 -5.73
C ALA A 81 20.05 10.05 -7.11
N LEU A 82 19.00 9.97 -7.93
CA LEU A 82 19.05 9.51 -9.33
C LEU A 82 19.09 10.68 -10.33
N CYS A 83 19.26 11.91 -9.85
CA CYS A 83 19.26 13.15 -10.65
C CYS A 83 17.96 13.38 -11.44
N LEU A 84 16.83 12.87 -10.94
CA LEU A 84 15.51 13.04 -11.53
C LEU A 84 14.79 14.22 -10.89
N GLN A 85 14.20 15.08 -11.72
CA GLN A 85 13.28 16.12 -11.26
C GLN A 85 11.86 15.57 -11.26
N VAL A 86 11.22 15.60 -10.09
CA VAL A 86 9.89 15.01 -9.88
C VAL A 86 9.04 16.04 -9.16
N ASN A 87 7.90 16.37 -9.76
CA ASN A 87 6.94 17.31 -9.17
C ASN A 87 5.86 16.53 -8.41
N ASP A 88 5.06 17.24 -7.61
CA ASP A 88 3.99 16.61 -6.82
C ASP A 88 2.99 15.81 -7.66
N SER A 89 2.69 16.28 -8.88
CA SER A 89 1.84 15.57 -9.84
C SER A 89 2.42 14.22 -10.25
N ASP A 90 3.73 14.14 -10.44
CA ASP A 90 4.41 12.91 -10.84
C ASP A 90 4.49 11.93 -9.67
N ILE A 91 4.69 12.43 -8.44
CA ILE A 91 4.63 11.61 -7.22
C ILE A 91 3.21 11.05 -7.02
N GLN A 92 2.16 11.84 -7.31
CA GLN A 92 0.78 11.34 -7.25
C GLN A 92 0.50 10.25 -8.30
N LYS A 93 0.99 10.42 -9.54
CA LYS A 93 0.91 9.38 -10.58
C LYS A 93 1.66 8.11 -10.15
N PHE A 94 2.85 8.26 -9.59
CA PHE A 94 3.63 7.13 -9.05
C PHE A 94 2.92 6.43 -7.90
N THR A 95 2.31 7.20 -6.99
CA THR A 95 1.48 6.67 -5.89
C THR A 95 0.28 5.90 -6.44
N ARG A 96 -0.35 6.42 -7.50
CA ARG A 96 -1.45 5.72 -8.19
C ARG A 96 -0.95 4.42 -8.82
N TYR A 97 0.20 4.43 -9.48
CA TYR A 97 0.81 3.24 -10.05
C TYR A 97 1.06 2.16 -8.99
N LEU A 98 1.63 2.51 -7.82
CA LEU A 98 1.85 1.54 -6.74
C LEU A 98 0.55 0.99 -6.14
N ARG A 99 -0.53 1.78 -6.14
CA ARG A 99 -1.88 1.31 -5.73
C ARG A 99 -2.48 0.35 -6.75
N GLU A 100 -2.34 0.64 -8.04
CA GLU A 100 -2.81 -0.24 -9.13
C GLU A 100 -2.07 -1.58 -9.15
N GLN A 101 -0.85 -1.63 -8.64
CA GLN A 101 -0.06 -2.85 -8.46
C GLN A 101 -0.34 -3.57 -7.12
N ASP A 102 -1.31 -3.12 -6.32
CA ASP A 102 -1.62 -3.65 -4.99
C ASP A 102 -0.39 -3.70 -4.04
N LEU A 103 0.56 -2.78 -4.20
CA LEU A 103 1.77 -2.72 -3.36
C LEU A 103 1.57 -1.84 -2.12
N ILE A 104 0.74 -0.80 -2.25
CA ILE A 104 0.41 0.14 -1.19
C ILE A 104 -1.08 0.43 -1.11
N ARG A 105 -1.58 0.80 0.07
CA ARG A 105 -2.91 1.38 0.30
C ARG A 105 -2.78 2.69 1.04
N GLN A 106 -3.66 3.63 0.75
CA GLN A 106 -3.68 4.94 1.40
C GLN A 106 -4.99 5.10 2.20
N ASN A 107 -4.88 5.15 3.52
CA ASN A 107 -6.02 5.24 4.44
C ASN A 107 -5.85 6.48 5.33
N ASN A 108 -6.72 7.49 5.20
CA ASN A 108 -6.71 8.71 6.02
C ASN A 108 -5.32 9.37 6.16
N GLY A 109 -4.55 9.45 5.06
CA GLY A 109 -3.20 10.06 5.06
C GLY A 109 -2.07 9.11 5.46
N LYS A 110 -2.38 7.90 5.93
CA LYS A 110 -1.40 6.84 6.21
C LYS A 110 -1.20 5.93 5.02
N ILE A 111 0.00 5.36 4.92
CA ILE A 111 0.33 4.37 3.89
C ILE A 111 0.52 3.00 4.54
N GLU A 112 -0.17 2.02 3.97
CA GLU A 112 -0.03 0.60 4.29
C GLU A 112 0.67 -0.12 3.14
N TYR A 113 1.49 -1.13 3.45
CA TYR A 113 2.30 -1.86 2.48
C TYR A 113 1.92 -3.34 2.43
N ALA A 114 2.04 -3.94 1.26
CA ALA A 114 1.89 -5.38 1.09
C ALA A 114 2.99 -6.17 1.85
N PRO A 115 2.72 -7.42 2.29
CA PRO A 115 1.44 -8.13 2.21
C PRO A 115 0.43 -7.54 3.19
N PHE A 116 -0.76 -7.19 2.68
CA PHE A 116 -1.86 -6.73 3.53
C PHE A 116 -2.40 -7.94 4.27
N ILE A 117 -1.86 -8.21 5.45
CA ILE A 117 -2.50 -9.12 6.39
C ILE A 117 -3.86 -8.49 6.65
N THR A 118 -4.94 -9.15 6.21
CA THR A 118 -6.31 -8.81 6.57
C THR A 118 -6.42 -8.92 8.08
N GLN A 119 -6.06 -7.84 8.78
CA GLN A 119 -6.54 -7.64 10.13
C GLN A 119 -8.07 -7.64 10.01
N PRO A 120 -8.79 -8.42 10.82
CA PRO A 120 -10.24 -8.40 10.78
C PRO A 120 -10.68 -6.95 10.92
N GLU A 121 -11.50 -6.48 9.97
CA GLU A 121 -12.01 -5.12 9.94
C GLU A 121 -12.28 -4.64 11.35
N LYS A 122 -11.63 -3.54 11.77
CA LYS A 122 -12.01 -2.89 13.01
C LYS A 122 -13.45 -2.46 12.84
N THR A 123 -14.35 -3.21 13.47
CA THR A 123 -15.77 -2.89 13.35
C THR A 123 -16.08 -1.66 14.20
N GLN A 124 -17.14 -0.94 13.84
CA GLN A 124 -17.66 0.21 14.60
C GLN A 124 -17.83 -0.09 16.10
N PHE A 125 -17.87 -1.37 16.46
CA PHE A 125 -18.04 -1.89 17.79
C PHE A 125 -16.74 -2.25 18.53
N ASP A 126 -15.56 -2.30 17.92
CA ASP A 126 -14.36 -2.98 18.45
C ASP A 126 -14.05 -2.77 19.95
N ASP A 127 -13.92 -1.53 20.42
CA ASP A 127 -13.59 -1.24 21.83
C ASP A 127 -14.70 -1.68 22.81
N LYS A 128 -15.96 -1.64 22.35
CA LYS A 128 -17.15 -2.02 23.13
C LYS A 128 -17.48 -3.52 22.97
N LEU A 129 -17.18 -4.09 21.81
CA LEU A 129 -17.33 -5.49 21.46
C LEU A 129 -16.41 -6.34 22.32
N GLN A 130 -15.15 -5.92 22.53
CA GLN A 130 -14.25 -6.63 23.43
C GLN A 130 -14.79 -6.70 24.86
N LYS A 131 -15.38 -5.61 25.38
CA LYS A 131 -16.01 -5.60 26.72
C LYS A 131 -17.21 -6.54 26.80
N VAL A 132 -18.04 -6.56 25.75
CA VAL A 132 -19.19 -7.46 25.65
C VAL A 132 -18.74 -8.91 25.54
N LEU A 133 -17.77 -9.22 24.67
CA LEU A 133 -17.21 -10.56 24.54
C LEU A 133 -16.56 -11.04 25.83
N ALA A 134 -15.85 -10.18 26.57
CA ALA A 134 -15.32 -10.51 27.89
C ALA A 134 -16.43 -10.84 28.89
N ALA A 135 -17.54 -10.10 28.89
CA ALA A 135 -18.71 -10.39 29.72
C ALA A 135 -19.43 -11.68 29.31
N LEU A 136 -19.40 -12.05 28.02
CA LEU A 136 -19.98 -13.30 27.50
C LEU A 136 -19.04 -14.50 27.62
N ALA A 137 -17.73 -14.27 27.73
CA ALA A 137 -16.71 -15.29 27.93
C ALA A 137 -16.70 -15.88 29.36
N VAL A 138 -17.49 -15.31 30.28
CA VAL A 138 -17.70 -15.81 31.64
C VAL A 138 -18.20 -17.28 31.62
N ALA A 139 -17.95 -18.00 32.71
CA ALA A 139 -18.29 -19.40 32.91
C ALA A 139 -19.67 -19.76 32.33
N LYS A 140 -19.78 -20.93 31.68
CA LYS A 140 -20.96 -21.34 30.87
C LYS A 140 -22.30 -21.19 31.60
N ASN A 141 -22.30 -21.38 32.91
CA ASN A 141 -23.48 -21.26 33.79
C ASN A 141 -23.96 -19.82 34.03
N LYS A 142 -23.14 -18.81 33.73
CA LYS A 142 -23.49 -17.38 33.86
C LYS A 142 -23.85 -16.72 32.53
N ARG A 143 -23.82 -17.47 31.42
CA ARG A 143 -24.08 -16.91 30.10
C ARG A 143 -25.59 -16.65 29.91
N PRO A 144 -25.97 -15.48 29.35
CA PRO A 144 -27.36 -15.20 29.03
C PRO A 144 -27.93 -16.23 28.05
N THR A 145 -28.90 -17.03 28.49
CA THR A 145 -29.58 -18.04 27.64
C THR A 145 -30.81 -17.50 26.92
N LYS A 146 -31.30 -16.31 27.30
CA LYS A 146 -32.46 -15.64 26.69
C LYS A 146 -32.04 -14.38 25.97
N LEU A 147 -32.70 -14.07 24.85
CA LEU A 147 -32.42 -12.89 24.02
C LEU A 147 -32.50 -11.57 24.80
N LYS A 148 -33.54 -11.39 25.64
CA LYS A 148 -33.67 -10.18 26.48
C LYS A 148 -32.51 -10.04 27.49
N ALA A 149 -32.03 -11.15 28.04
CA ALA A 149 -30.91 -11.14 28.97
C ALA A 149 -29.60 -10.77 28.25
N LEU A 150 -29.40 -11.28 27.02
CA LEU A 150 -28.27 -10.90 26.18
C LEU A 150 -28.30 -9.41 25.84
N GLN A 151 -29.46 -8.88 25.42
CA GLN A 151 -29.62 -7.45 25.15
C GLN A 151 -29.31 -6.60 26.39
N ASN A 152 -29.72 -7.01 27.59
CA ASN A 152 -29.43 -6.26 28.81
C ASN A 152 -27.93 -6.22 29.15
N VAL A 153 -27.21 -7.34 28.96
CA VAL A 153 -25.75 -7.40 29.13
C VAL A 153 -25.05 -6.51 28.11
N ILE A 154 -25.53 -6.52 26.87
CA ILE A 154 -25.03 -5.64 25.82
C ILE A 154 -25.23 -4.17 26.19
N LYS A 155 -26.44 -3.79 26.62
CA LYS A 155 -26.75 -2.42 27.03
C LYS A 155 -25.89 -1.97 28.21
N SER A 156 -25.66 -2.82 29.21
CA SER A 156 -24.87 -2.46 30.39
C SER A 156 -23.37 -2.32 30.08
N HIS A 157 -22.78 -3.23 29.30
CA HIS A 157 -21.34 -3.25 29.05
C HIS A 157 -20.90 -2.34 27.89
N ALA A 158 -21.77 -2.12 26.90
CA ALA A 158 -21.48 -1.23 25.77
C ALA A 158 -22.16 0.15 25.87
N GLN A 159 -23.00 0.36 26.89
CA GLN A 159 -23.78 1.60 27.08
C GLN A 159 -24.59 1.95 25.83
N TYR A 160 -25.28 0.95 25.27
CA TYR A 160 -26.10 1.08 24.07
C TYR A 160 -27.58 1.29 24.42
N GLY A 161 -28.27 2.04 23.57
CA GLY A 161 -29.73 2.07 23.52
C GLY A 161 -30.31 0.81 22.87
N ASP A 162 -31.63 0.69 22.86
CA ASP A 162 -32.33 -0.50 22.38
C ASP A 162 -31.96 -0.90 20.94
N LYS A 163 -31.91 0.09 20.03
CA LYS A 163 -31.62 -0.13 18.60
C LYS A 163 -30.16 -0.56 18.37
N GLU A 164 -29.22 -0.02 19.13
CA GLU A 164 -27.79 -0.35 19.01
C GLU A 164 -27.49 -1.74 19.60
N ALA A 165 -28.19 -2.10 20.69
CA ALA A 165 -28.13 -3.43 21.26
C ALA A 165 -28.61 -4.49 20.26
N GLU A 166 -29.71 -4.24 19.54
CA GLU A 166 -30.21 -5.12 18.48
C GLU A 166 -29.22 -5.28 17.32
N ARG A 167 -28.62 -4.18 16.85
CA ARG A 167 -27.59 -4.22 15.78
C ARG A 167 -26.37 -5.03 16.20
N MET A 168 -25.92 -4.91 17.44
CA MET A 168 -24.78 -5.70 17.91
C MET A 168 -25.13 -7.19 18.09
N VAL A 169 -26.37 -7.52 18.45
CA VAL A 169 -26.85 -8.92 18.47
C VAL A 169 -26.82 -9.52 17.05
N GLN A 170 -27.29 -8.77 16.05
CA GLN A 170 -27.21 -9.19 14.63
C GLN A 170 -25.76 -9.41 14.20
N TYR A 171 -24.87 -8.47 14.55
CA TYR A 171 -23.45 -8.57 14.26
C TYR A 171 -22.79 -9.81 14.90
N LEU A 172 -23.12 -10.13 16.15
CA LEU A 172 -22.63 -11.33 16.83
C LEU A 172 -23.13 -12.62 16.17
N GLN A 173 -24.33 -12.60 15.58
CA GLN A 173 -24.89 -13.71 14.83
C GLN A 173 -24.22 -13.87 13.46
N GLU A 174 -23.99 -12.78 12.73
CA GLU A 174 -23.28 -12.76 11.44
C GLU A 174 -21.84 -13.29 11.58
N LYS A 175 -21.13 -12.84 12.62
CA LYS A 175 -19.78 -13.33 12.94
C LYS A 175 -19.76 -14.72 13.59
N LYS A 176 -20.93 -15.37 13.71
CA LYS A 176 -21.10 -16.74 14.22
C LYS A 176 -20.63 -16.94 15.67
N TYR A 177 -20.59 -15.90 16.50
CA TYR A 177 -20.33 -16.05 17.95
C TYR A 177 -21.53 -16.65 18.68
N ILE A 178 -22.74 -16.32 18.23
CA ILE A 178 -24.00 -16.80 18.79
C ILE A 178 -24.96 -17.24 17.67
N GLN A 179 -25.94 -18.05 18.04
CA GLN A 179 -27.10 -18.39 17.24
C GLN A 179 -28.35 -18.19 18.09
N ILE A 180 -29.38 -17.63 17.50
CA ILE A 180 -30.66 -17.37 18.16
C ILE A 180 -31.67 -18.38 17.63
N ASP A 181 -32.13 -19.26 18.51
CA ASP A 181 -33.19 -20.22 18.22
C ASP A 181 -34.47 -19.72 18.93
N GLY A 182 -35.24 -18.89 18.21
CA GLY A 182 -36.42 -18.22 18.74
C GLY A 182 -36.08 -17.20 19.83
N THR A 183 -36.36 -17.54 21.09
CA THR A 183 -36.04 -16.69 22.26
C THR A 183 -34.78 -17.11 23.01
N SER A 184 -34.17 -18.23 22.60
CA SER A 184 -33.00 -18.82 23.26
C SER A 184 -31.72 -18.48 22.50
N VAL A 185 -30.64 -18.24 23.24
CA VAL A 185 -29.32 -17.91 22.71
C VAL A 185 -28.39 -19.10 22.90
N VAL A 186 -27.83 -19.59 21.80
CA VAL A 186 -26.83 -20.66 21.75
C VAL A 186 -25.48 -20.05 21.40
N TYR A 187 -24.47 -20.26 22.24
CA TYR A 187 -23.12 -19.76 22.01
C TYR A 187 -22.33 -20.77 21.19
N LYS A 188 -21.79 -20.34 20.05
CA LYS A 188 -20.89 -21.15 19.23
C LYS A 188 -19.46 -21.05 19.78
N LYS A 189 -18.70 -22.13 19.65
CA LYS A 189 -17.32 -22.23 20.10
C LYS A 189 -16.37 -21.80 18.99
#